data_AF-A0A383BUK3-F1
#
_entry.id   AF-A0A383BUK3-F1
#
_cell.length_a   1.000
_cell.length_b   1.000
_cell.length_c   1.000
_cell.angle_alpha   90.00
_cell.angle_beta   90.00
_cell.angle_gamma   90.00
#
_symmetry.space_group_name_H-M   'P 1'
#
loop_
_entity.id
_entity.type
_entity.pdbx_description
1 polymer ?
#
loop_
_entity_poly.entity_id
_entity_poly.type
_entity_poly.pdbx_seq_one_letter_code
_entity_poly.pdbx_strand_id
1 'polypeptide(L)' 'MNIKIINTVGWVLFLISAIGFIMSSLGNFWSMFGSVFFFVGCLVFLIPYFRKED' A
#
# COMPACT_ATOMS: atom_id res chain seq x y z
N MET A 1 -18.66 -13.12 -7.80
CA MET A 1 -17.33 -12.84 -7.20
C MET A 1 -17.41 -11.47 -6.54
N ASN A 2 -17.24 -11.38 -5.22
CA ASN A 2 -17.55 -10.17 -4.48
C ASN A 2 -16.42 -9.15 -4.67
N ILE A 3 -16.67 -8.09 -5.44
CA ILE A 3 -15.66 -7.07 -5.82
C ILE A 3 -15.03 -6.42 -4.58
N LYS A 4 -15.78 -6.35 -3.46
CA LYS A 4 -15.26 -5.94 -2.15
C LYS A 4 -14.13 -6.86 -1.65
N ILE A 5 -14.27 -8.18 -1.77
CA ILE A 5 -13.24 -9.13 -1.31
C ILE A 5 -11.96 -8.98 -2.13
N ILE A 6 -12.06 -8.87 -3.46
CA ILE A 6 -10.89 -8.64 -4.33
C ILE A 6 -10.16 -7.35 -3.93
N ASN A 7 -10.91 -6.29 -3.64
CA ASN A 7 -10.31 -5.01 -3.31
C ASN A 7 -9.68 -5.00 -1.89
N THR A 8 -10.28 -5.68 -0.90
CA THR A 8 -9.66 -5.88 0.43
C THR A 8 -8.39 -6.71 0.32
N VAL A 9 -8.41 -7.80 -0.44
CA VAL A 9 -7.25 -8.66 -0.65
C VAL A 9 -6.15 -7.90 -1.39
N GLY A 10 -6.51 -7.12 -2.42
CA GLY A 10 -5.58 -6.23 -3.12
C GLY A 10 -4.92 -5.22 -2.17
N TRP A 11 -5.71 -4.60 -1.29
CA TRP A 11 -5.24 -3.70 -0.24
C TRP A 11 -4.19 -4.33 0.69
N VAL A 12 -4.48 -5.54 1.16
CA VAL A 12 -3.59 -6.28 2.07
C VAL A 12 -2.28 -6.65 1.35
N LEU A 13 -2.34 -7.14 0.11
CA LEU A 13 -1.12 -7.44 -0.67
C LEU A 13 -0.27 -6.18 -0.93
N PHE A 14 -0.90 -5.03 -1.13
CA PHE A 14 -0.22 -3.76 -1.41
C PHE A 14 0.54 -3.25 -0.16
N LEU A 15 -0.08 -3.35 1.02
CA LEU A 15 0.57 -3.04 2.30
C LEU A 15 1.77 -3.95 2.59
N ILE A 16 1.63 -5.26 2.38
CA ILE A 16 2.73 -6.23 2.58
C ILE A 16 3.90 -5.91 1.65
N SER A 17 3.62 -5.57 0.38
CA SER A 17 4.66 -5.20 -0.60
C SER A 17 5.39 -3.92 -0.20
N ALA A 18 4.67 -2.91 0.31
CA ALA A 18 5.28 -1.67 0.78
C ALA A 18 6.25 -1.90 1.96
N ILE A 19 5.87 -2.75 2.91
CA ILE A 19 6.74 -3.13 4.06
C ILE A 19 7.99 -3.87 3.57
N GLY A 20 7.84 -4.80 2.62
CA GLY A 20 8.96 -5.50 2.00
C GLY A 20 9.91 -4.56 1.24
N PHE A 21 9.38 -3.52 0.59
CA PHE A 21 10.17 -2.52 -0.12
C PHE A 21 10.96 -1.60 0.82
N ILE A 22 10.37 -1.24 1.97
CA ILE A 22 11.04 -0.50 3.04
C ILE A 22 12.23 -1.32 3.57
N MET A 23 12.03 -2.62 3.84
CA MET A 23 13.10 -3.51 4.33
C MET A 23 14.21 -3.71 3.28
N SER A 24 13.86 -3.90 2.01
CA SER A 24 14.83 -4.04 0.91
C SER A 24 15.64 -2.75 0.66
N SER A 25 15.07 -1.60 1.01
CA SER A 25 15.68 -0.29 0.80
C SER A 25 16.62 0.17 1.92
N LEU A 26 16.78 -0.63 3.00
CA LEU A 26 17.71 -0.34 4.09
C LEU A 26 19.15 -0.31 3.56
N GLY A 27 19.71 0.90 3.43
CA GLY A 27 21.07 1.13 2.93
C GLY A 27 21.16 2.04 1.69
N ASN A 28 20.04 2.38 1.05
CA ASN A 28 20.01 3.32 -0.09
C ASN A 28 19.02 4.46 0.15
N PHE A 29 19.53 5.68 0.34
CA PHE A 29 18.74 6.88 0.62
C PHE A 29 17.62 7.12 -0.42
N TRP A 30 17.92 6.84 -1.69
CA TRP A 30 16.96 7.02 -2.79
C TRP A 30 15.79 6.03 -2.74
N SER A 31 16.08 4.80 -2.33
CA SER A 31 15.10 3.71 -2.27
C SER A 31 14.20 3.84 -1.03
N MET A 32 14.73 4.39 0.06
CA MET A 32 13.95 4.77 1.24
C MET A 32 12.88 5.81 0.89
N PHE A 33 13.26 6.87 0.14
CA PHE A 33 12.30 7.89 -0.31
C PHE A 33 11.19 7.30 -1.20
N GLY A 34 11.56 6.41 -2.14
CA GLY A 34 10.60 5.69 -2.98
C GLY A 34 9.63 4.82 -2.18
N SER A 35 10.13 4.11 -1.16
CA SER A 35 9.29 3.25 -0.31
C SER A 35 8.29 4.04 0.55
N VAL A 36 8.69 5.21 1.05
CA VAL A 36 7.82 6.11 1.83
C VAL A 36 6.75 6.72 0.94
N PHE A 37 7.11 7.17 -0.27
CA PHE A 37 6.16 7.73 -1.22
C PHE A 37 5.14 6.68 -1.69
N PHE A 38 5.60 5.44 -1.90
CA PHE A 38 4.73 4.31 -2.22
C PHE A 38 3.77 4.00 -1.06
N PHE A 39 4.26 3.95 0.19
CA PHE A 39 3.43 3.71 1.37
C PHE A 39 2.37 4.80 1.60
N VAL A 40 2.71 6.07 1.37
CA VAL A 40 1.74 7.19 1.41
C VAL A 40 0.72 7.04 0.29
N GLY A 41 1.15 6.69 -0.92
CA GLY A 41 0.26 6.36 -2.04
C GLY A 41 -0.71 5.23 -1.69
N CYS A 42 -0.23 4.20 -0.97
CA CYS A 42 -1.09 3.17 -0.42
C CYS A 42 -2.16 3.82 0.49
N LEU A 43 -1.76 4.52 1.55
CA LEU A 43 -2.74 5.13 2.47
C LEU A 43 -3.77 6.04 1.77
N VAL A 44 -3.36 6.81 0.76
CA VAL A 44 -4.26 7.66 -0.03
C VAL A 44 -5.27 6.86 -0.84
N PHE A 45 -4.87 5.74 -1.46
CA PHE A 45 -5.81 4.85 -2.15
C PHE A 45 -6.68 4.02 -1.16
N LEU A 46 -6.25 3.87 0.10
CA LEU A 46 -7.02 3.15 1.14
C LEU A 46 -8.20 3.98 1.63
N ILE A 47 -8.01 5.30 1.73
CA ILE A 47 -9.06 6.25 2.16
C ILE A 47 -10.36 6.11 1.34
N PRO A 48 -10.37 6.20 0.00
CA PRO A 48 -11.59 6.02 -0.80
C PRO A 48 -12.10 4.58 -0.79
N TYR A 49 -11.26 3.60 -0.44
CA TYR A 49 -11.72 2.22 -0.28
C TYR A 49 -12.59 2.04 0.97
N PHE A 50 -12.15 2.61 2.10
CA PHE A 50 -12.92 2.61 3.34
C PHE A 50 -14.12 3.56 3.29
N ARG A 51 -14.03 4.67 2.52
CA ARG A 51 -15.13 5.61 2.30
C ARG A 51 -16.24 5.13 1.35
N LYS A 52 -16.21 3.87 0.91
CA LYS A 52 -17.35 3.20 0.27
C LYS A 52 -18.18 2.42 1.30
N GLU A 53 -18.56 3.12 2.35
CA GLU A 53 -19.68 2.79 3.23
C GLU A 53 -20.69 3.94 3.17
N ASP A 54 -21.10 4.31 1.96
CA ASP A 54 -22.37 4.97 1.64
C ASP A 54 -22.75 4.60 0.19
#